data_AF-A0A3G8XJ23-F1
#
_entry.id   AF-A0A3G8XJ23-F1
#
_cell.length_a   1.000
_cell.length_b   1.000
_cell.length_c   1.000
_cell.angle_alpha   90.00
_cell.angle_beta   90.00
_cell.angle_gamma   90.00
#
_symmetry.space_group_name_H-M   'P 1'
#
loop_
_entity.id
_entity.type
_entity.pdbx_description
1 polymer ?
#
loop_
_entity_poly.entity_id
_entity_poly.type
_entity_poly.pdbx_seq_one_letter_code
_entity_poly.pdbx_strand_id
1 'polypeptide(L)'
;MGEEKTGNKDCHKIKATLVNGKVTYLYYDKASGFLVKSEVVKDPEKNSDSTVLYDDFKKFGDLIYETKQTFVSEDGNQESKIIDLYYNKKISEKDFK
;
A
#
# COMPACT_ATOMS: atom_id res chain seq x y z
N MET A 1 5.07 15.65 10.63
CA MET A 1 5.60 14.42 10.01
C MET A 1 6.75 13.94 10.87
N GLY A 2 6.97 12.63 11.02
CA GLY A 2 7.88 12.08 12.03
C GLY A 2 7.99 10.57 11.96
N GLU A 3 8.46 9.97 13.04
CA GLU A 3 8.61 8.52 13.19
C GLU A 3 7.39 7.95 13.90
N GLU A 4 6.83 6.87 13.39
CA GLU A 4 5.66 6.20 13.99
C GLU A 4 5.84 4.70 13.91
N LYS A 5 5.38 3.98 14.93
CA LYS A 5 5.35 2.52 14.90
C LYS A 5 4.10 2.04 14.19
N THR A 6 4.26 1.17 13.21
CA THR A 6 3.15 0.41 12.60
C THR A 6 3.33 -1.05 12.98
N GLY A 7 2.54 -1.53 13.94
CA GLY A 7 2.77 -2.82 14.59
C GLY A 7 4.14 -2.85 15.27
N ASN A 8 5.01 -3.77 14.85
CA ASN A 8 6.37 -3.93 15.37
C ASN A 8 7.45 -3.22 14.52
N LYS A 9 7.07 -2.46 13.49
CA LYS A 9 8.01 -1.80 12.57
C LYS A 9 8.14 -0.32 12.90
N ASP A 10 9.38 0.16 13.02
CA ASP A 10 9.67 1.59 13.08
C ASP A 10 9.58 2.18 11.67
N CYS A 11 8.71 3.18 11.47
CA CYS A 11 8.43 3.73 10.15
C CYS A 11 8.72 5.22 10.05
N HIS A 12 9.12 5.66 8.86
CA HIS A 12 9.00 7.06 8.44
C HIS A 12 7.57 7.35 8.00
N LYS A 13 6.91 8.32 8.64
CA LYS A 13 5.57 8.78 8.27
C LYS A 13 5.63 10.02 7.37
N ILE A 14 5.12 9.88 6.15
CA ILE A 14 5.09 10.92 5.13
C ILE A 14 3.63 11.30 4.88
N LYS A 15 3.33 12.59 4.72
CA LYS A 15 2.04 13.08 4.22
C LYS A 15 2.17 13.41 2.74
N ALA A 16 1.39 12.73 1.91
CA ALA A 16 1.26 12.99 0.50
C ALA A 16 -0.07 13.69 0.20
N THR A 17 -0.05 14.65 -0.72
CA THR A 17 -1.26 15.23 -1.32
C THR A 17 -1.22 14.90 -2.81
N LEU A 18 -2.18 14.10 -3.26
CA LEU A 18 -2.29 13.63 -4.63
C LEU A 18 -2.86 14.76 -5.51
N VAL A 19 -2.65 14.66 -6.82
CA VAL A 19 -3.12 15.64 -7.81
C VAL A 19 -4.64 15.85 -7.79
N ASN A 20 -5.40 14.84 -7.38
CA ASN A 20 -6.84 14.92 -7.19
C ASN A 20 -7.25 15.54 -5.84
N GLY A 21 -6.32 16.05 -5.04
CA GLY A 21 -6.57 16.68 -3.74
C GLY A 21 -6.70 15.71 -2.56
N LYS A 22 -6.62 14.40 -2.80
CA LYS A 22 -6.62 13.37 -1.76
C LYS A 22 -5.37 13.49 -0.88
N VAL A 23 -5.53 13.36 0.43
CA VAL A 23 -4.42 13.40 1.40
C VAL A 23 -4.25 12.03 2.03
N THR A 24 -3.03 11.50 1.92
CA THR A 24 -2.68 10.17 2.40
C THR A 24 -1.45 10.24 3.30
N TYR A 25 -1.47 9.56 4.45
CA TYR A 25 -0.27 9.23 5.20
C TYR A 25 0.32 7.92 4.71
N LEU A 26 1.61 7.93 4.41
CA LEU A 26 2.39 6.79 3.94
C LEU A 26 3.42 6.42 5.00
N TYR A 27 3.51 5.13 5.30
CA TYR A 27 4.36 4.59 6.36
C TYR A 27 5.39 3.66 5.75
N TYR A 28 6.62 4.14 5.65
CA TYR A 28 7.74 3.37 5.11
C TYR A 28 8.56 2.77 6.25
N ASP A 29 8.68 1.45 6.29
CA ASP A 29 9.54 0.75 7.23
C ASP A 29 10.99 1.21 7.07
N LYS A 30 11.63 1.63 8.16
CA LYS A 30 12.99 2.16 8.11
C LYS A 30 14.03 1.11 7.73
N ALA A 31 13.79 -0.15 8.09
CA ALA A 31 14.75 -1.23 7.86
C ALA A 31 14.81 -1.62 6.38
N SER A 32 13.64 -1.75 5.74
CA SER A 32 13.54 -2.20 4.35
C SER A 32 13.31 -1.08 3.32
N GLY A 33 12.80 0.07 3.76
CA GLY A 33 12.31 1.13 2.88
C GLY A 33 10.97 0.82 2.22
N PHE A 34 10.29 -0.29 2.56
CA PHE A 34 9.01 -0.65 1.96
C PHE A 34 7.83 0.08 2.60
N LEU A 35 6.82 0.39 1.79
CA LEU A 35 5.54 0.90 2.28
C LEU A 35 4.81 -0.23 3.01
N VAL A 36 4.53 -0.07 4.29
CA VAL A 36 3.86 -1.11 5.10
C VAL A 36 2.44 -0.72 5.51
N LYS A 37 2.10 0.57 5.38
CA LYS A 37 0.76 1.07 5.63
C LYS A 37 0.49 2.37 4.87
N SER A 38 -0.76 2.56 4.45
CA SER A 38 -1.25 3.84 3.98
C SER A 38 -2.60 4.18 4.60
N GLU A 39 -2.80 5.44 4.95
CA GLU A 39 -4.06 5.96 5.50
C GLU A 39 -4.53 7.15 4.68
N VAL A 40 -5.70 7.05 4.06
CA VAL A 40 -6.40 8.19 3.50
C VAL A 40 -7.08 8.93 4.65
N VAL A 41 -6.76 10.21 4.82
CA VAL A 41 -7.29 11.07 5.89
C VAL A 41 -8.08 12.26 5.37
N LYS A 42 -8.12 12.42 4.04
CA LYS A 42 -8.98 13.37 3.35
C LYS A 42 -9.15 12.89 1.91
N ASP A 43 -10.39 12.77 1.48
CA ASP A 43 -10.74 12.48 0.10
C ASP A 43 -11.80 13.50 -0.36
N PRO A 44 -11.52 14.33 -1.38
CA PRO A 44 -12.47 15.36 -1.84
C PRO A 44 -13.65 14.79 -2.63
N GLU A 45 -13.56 13.56 -3.13
CA GLU A 45 -14.62 12.91 -3.90
C GLU A 45 -15.50 12.02 -3.03
N LYS A 46 -14.94 11.47 -1.95
CA LYS A 46 -15.63 10.59 -1.01
C LYS A 46 -15.36 11.04 0.41
N ASN A 47 -16.40 11.19 1.22
CA ASN A 47 -16.24 11.49 2.63
C ASN A 47 -15.92 10.22 3.44
N SER A 48 -14.82 9.54 3.11
CA SER A 48 -14.41 8.29 3.74
C SER A 48 -12.90 8.24 3.93
N ASP A 49 -12.48 7.90 5.14
CA ASP A 49 -11.11 7.51 5.45
C ASP A 49 -10.92 6.03 5.12
N SER A 50 -9.69 5.63 4.76
CA SER A 50 -9.37 4.23 4.52
C SER A 50 -7.96 3.91 4.94
N THR A 51 -7.75 2.69 5.45
CA THR A 51 -6.43 2.20 5.82
C THR A 51 -6.13 0.90 5.09
N VAL A 52 -4.93 0.80 4.53
CA VAL A 52 -4.41 -0.41 3.90
C VAL A 52 -3.10 -0.79 4.57
N LEU A 53 -2.97 -2.06 4.94
CA LEU A 53 -1.73 -2.66 5.42
C LEU A 53 -1.11 -3.50 4.30
N TYR A 54 0.20 -3.38 4.13
CA TYR A 54 0.96 -4.09 3.11
C TYR A 54 1.96 -5.02 3.79
N ASP A 55 1.82 -6.32 3.54
CA ASP A 55 2.55 -7.38 4.23
C ASP A 55 2.94 -8.53 3.27
N ASP A 56 3.64 -9.52 3.83
CA ASP A 56 4.09 -10.74 3.13
C ASP A 56 4.92 -10.41 1.87
N PHE A 57 5.95 -9.59 2.06
CA PHE A 57 6.86 -9.21 0.99
C PHE A 57 7.68 -10.40 0.52
N LYS A 58 7.64 -10.67 -0.78
CA LYS A 58 8.36 -11.79 -1.42
C LYS A 58 9.19 -11.29 -2.58
N LYS A 59 10.27 -12.02 -2.87
CA LYS A 59 11.17 -11.75 -4.00
C LYS A 59 10.71 -12.56 -5.22
N PHE A 60 10.47 -11.86 -6.32
CA PHE A 60 10.10 -12.37 -7.63
C PHE A 60 11.16 -11.93 -8.65
N GLY A 61 12.15 -12.80 -8.88
CA GLY A 61 13.34 -12.41 -9.66
C GLY A 61 14.06 -11.25 -8.95
N ASP A 62 14.15 -10.09 -9.60
CA ASP A 62 14.79 -8.89 -9.04
C ASP A 62 13.81 -7.96 -8.31
N LEU A 63 12.50 -8.22 -8.40
CA LEU A 63 11.46 -7.43 -7.76
C LEU A 63 11.16 -7.97 -6.36
N ILE A 64 11.13 -7.10 -5.35
CA ILE A 64 10.49 -7.41 -4.06
C ILE A 64 9.13 -6.72 -4.04
N TYR A 65 8.08 -7.48 -3.74
CA TYR A 65 6.70 -7.00 -3.83
C TYR A 65 5.85 -7.54 -2.69
N GLU A 66 4.87 -6.76 -2.23
CA GLU A 66 3.92 -7.19 -1.21
C GLU A 66 2.92 -8.20 -1.78
N THR A 67 2.75 -9.34 -1.11
CA THR A 67 1.80 -10.37 -1.56
C THR A 67 0.54 -10.43 -0.73
N LYS A 68 0.44 -9.64 0.34
CA LYS A 68 -0.76 -9.51 1.16
C LYS A 68 -1.11 -8.04 1.34
N GLN A 69 -2.38 -7.71 1.08
CA GLN A 69 -2.97 -6.42 1.40
C GLN A 69 -4.17 -6.64 2.33
N THR A 70 -4.23 -5.88 3.42
CA THR A 70 -5.40 -5.87 4.32
C THR A 70 -6.06 -4.50 4.26
N PHE A 71 -7.30 -4.46 3.79
CA PHE A 71 -8.15 -3.28 3.79
C PHE A 71 -8.90 -3.24 5.11
N VAL A 72 -8.60 -2.25 5.93
CA VAL A 72 -9.17 -2.10 7.27
C VAL A 72 -10.50 -1.34 7.18
N SER A 73 -11.54 -1.88 7.80
CA SER A 73 -12.86 -1.27 7.91
C SER A 73 -13.53 -1.61 9.24
N GLU A 74 -14.54 -0.85 9.63
CA GLU A 74 -15.30 -1.08 10.87
C GLU A 74 -16.12 -2.39 10.80
N ASP A 75 -16.66 -2.71 9.62
CA ASP A 75 -17.49 -3.89 9.38
C ASP A 75 -16.69 -5.19 9.21
N GLY A 76 -15.36 -5.11 9.29
CA GLY A 76 -14.45 -6.24 9.20
C GLY A 76 -13.48 -6.16 8.03
N ASN A 77 -12.23 -6.50 8.32
CA ASN A 77 -11.14 -6.39 7.36
C ASN A 77 -11.33 -7.31 6.15
N GLN A 78 -10.98 -6.79 4.97
CA GLN A 78 -10.86 -7.58 3.75
C GLN A 78 -9.39 -7.85 3.47
N GLU A 79 -9.05 -9.09 3.10
CA GLU A 79 -7.68 -9.46 2.72
C GLU A 79 -7.61 -9.83 1.24
N SER A 80 -6.62 -9.28 0.54
CA SER A 80 -6.20 -9.70 -0.79
C SER A 80 -4.84 -10.39 -0.72
N LYS A 81 -4.69 -11.50 -1.43
CA LYS A 81 -3.44 -12.25 -1.51
C LYS A 81 -3.06 -12.53 -2.96
N ILE A 82 -1.82 -12.22 -3.31
CA ILE A 82 -1.24 -12.56 -4.60
C ILE A 82 -0.76 -14.01 -4.55
N ILE A 83 -1.33 -14.85 -5.42
CA ILE A 83 -0.93 -16.26 -5.55
C ILE A 83 0.22 -16.39 -6.55
N ASP A 84 0.09 -15.73 -7.71
CA ASP A 84 1.10 -15.70 -8.76
C ASP A 84 1.39 -14.27 -9.23
N LEU A 85 2.66 -13.96 -9.43
CA LEU A 85 3.11 -12.67 -9.98
C LEU A 85 4.02 -12.89 -11.19
N TYR A 86 3.57 -12.46 -12.35
CA TYR A 86 4.34 -12.43 -13.58
C TYR A 86 4.59 -10.97 -13.97
N TYR A 87 5.85 -10.55 -14.05
CA TYR A 87 6.22 -9.19 -14.48
C TYR A 87 6.95 -9.24 -15.82
N ASN A 88 6.72 -8.24 -16.68
CA ASN A 88 7.33 -8.08 -18.01
C ASN A 88 7.18 -9.29 -18.96
N LYS A 89 6.10 -10.06 -18.80
CA LYS A 89 5.85 -11.27 -19.63
C LYS A 89 4.47 -11.21 -20.24
N LYS A 90 4.41 -11.39 -21.57
CA LYS A 90 3.17 -11.64 -22.32
C LYS A 90 2.10 -10.55 -22.18
N ILE A 91 2.51 -9.30 -21.97
CA ILE A 91 1.64 -8.13 -21.93
C ILE A 91 1.79 -7.38 -23.26
N SER A 92 0.68 -7.01 -23.89
CA SER A 92 0.63 -6.25 -25.13
C SER A 92 -0.36 -5.09 -25.01
N GLU A 93 -0.27 -4.10 -25.90
CA GLU A 93 -1.22 -2.98 -25.92
C GLU A 93 -2.69 -3.42 -26.12
N LYS A 94 -2.91 -4.60 -26.68
CA LYS A 94 -4.26 -5.14 -26.91
C LYS A 94 -4.94 -5.54 -25.60
N ASP A 95 -4.18 -5.84 -24.55
CA ASP A 95 -4.71 -6.23 -23.25
C ASP A 95 -5.28 -5.02 -22.46
N PHE A 96 -5.11 -3.81 -22.98
CA PHE A 96 -5.55 -2.55 -22.37
C PHE A 96 -6.59 -1.79 -23.22
N LYS A 97 -7.17 -2.44 -24.23
CA LYS A 97 -8.22 -1.86 -25.09
C LYS A 97 -9.61 -2.33 -24.67
#